data_AF-A0A2N1BUL3-F1
#
_entry.id   AF-A0A2N1BUL3-F1
#
_cell.length_a   1.000
_cell.length_b   1.000
_cell.length_c   1.000
_cell.angle_alpha   90.00
_cell.angle_beta   90.00
_cell.angle_gamma   90.00
#
_symmetry.space_group_name_H-M   'P 1'
#
loop_
_entity.id
_entity.type
_entity.pdbx_description
1 polymer ?
#
loop_
_entity_poly.entity_id
_entity_poly.type
_entity_poly.pdbx_seq_one_letter_code
_entity_poly.pdbx_strand_id
1 'polypeptide(L)'
;MRLVLILSLFTSSVLASEFDVDTYSTSLDFAQVTNVLATKEPSGSWCFGSSVQHDDQGWDHFSDRWEVIDLEGNQLGYRDLAHPHVNEQPFTRSQCGIKIPAKTSKVIVRAKCNKHGFGGKSFIVNLNTAKQ
;
A
#
# COMPACT_ATOMS: atom_id res chain seq x y z
N MET A 1 23.07 16.62 -54.37
CA MET A 1 21.83 16.25 -53.64
C MET A 1 22.20 15.97 -52.19
N ARG A 2 21.73 16.78 -51.24
CA ARG A 2 21.89 16.53 -49.80
C ARG A 2 20.64 15.83 -49.30
N LEU A 3 20.77 14.56 -48.90
CA LEU A 3 19.70 13.79 -48.26
C LEU A 3 19.69 14.16 -46.77
N VAL A 4 18.60 14.75 -46.27
CA VAL A 4 18.40 15.00 -44.84
C VAL A 4 17.50 13.90 -44.31
N LEU A 5 18.06 13.02 -43.46
CA LEU A 5 17.31 11.98 -42.77
C LEU A 5 16.74 12.60 -41.48
N ILE A 6 15.44 12.90 -41.45
CA ILE A 6 14.75 13.37 -40.24
C ILE A 6 14.34 12.13 -39.44
N LEU A 7 15.16 11.77 -38.45
CA LEU A 7 14.84 10.73 -37.47
C LEU A 7 13.78 11.30 -36.50
N SER A 8 12.52 11.00 -36.77
CA SER A 8 11.40 11.39 -35.90
C SER A 8 11.44 10.53 -34.63
N LEU A 9 11.93 11.11 -33.52
CA LEU A 9 11.85 10.51 -32.20
C LEU A 9 10.40 10.63 -31.71
N PHE A 10 9.61 9.58 -31.90
CA PHE A 10 8.34 9.45 -31.18
C PHE A 10 8.67 9.14 -29.71
N THR A 11 8.55 10.12 -28.84
CA THR A 11 8.52 9.88 -27.39
C THR A 11 7.18 9.21 -27.08
N SER A 12 7.17 7.89 -26.97
CA SER A 12 6.01 7.17 -26.44
C SER A 12 5.83 7.55 -24.97
N SER A 13 4.88 8.44 -24.69
CA SER A 13 4.39 8.69 -23.35
C SER A 13 3.67 7.43 -22.86
N VAL A 14 4.37 6.62 -22.06
CA VAL A 14 3.72 5.58 -21.25
C VAL A 14 2.83 6.32 -20.26
N LEU A 15 1.52 6.26 -20.46
CA LEU A 15 0.56 6.64 -19.41
C LEU A 15 0.75 5.61 -18.29
N ALA A 16 1.37 6.03 -17.19
CA ALA A 16 1.38 5.23 -15.97
C ALA A 16 -0.07 5.05 -15.52
N SER A 17 -0.52 3.80 -15.42
CA SER A 17 -1.82 3.50 -14.82
C SER A 17 -1.71 3.83 -13.34
N GLU A 18 -2.44 4.84 -12.87
CA GLU A 18 -2.58 5.08 -11.43
C GLU A 18 -3.29 3.87 -10.80
N PHE A 19 -2.89 3.51 -9.59
CA PHE A 19 -3.52 2.46 -8.81
C PHE A 19 -4.97 2.85 -8.47
N ASP A 20 -5.94 2.04 -8.90
CA ASP A 20 -7.34 2.25 -8.59
C ASP A 20 -7.64 1.89 -7.13
N VAL A 21 -7.72 2.93 -6.30
CA VAL A 21 -8.02 2.81 -4.87
C VAL A 21 -9.50 2.52 -4.60
N ASP A 22 -10.40 2.84 -5.54
CA ASP A 22 -11.85 2.82 -5.34
C ASP A 22 -12.46 1.47 -5.72
N THR A 23 -11.75 0.65 -6.51
CA THR A 23 -12.15 -0.73 -6.80
C THR A 23 -11.71 -1.67 -5.68
N TYR A 24 -12.63 -1.97 -4.75
CA TYR A 24 -12.43 -2.96 -3.68
C TYR A 24 -13.75 -3.67 -3.30
N SER A 25 -13.61 -4.81 -2.64
CA SER A 25 -14.72 -5.54 -2.02
C SER A 25 -14.93 -5.07 -0.58
N THR A 26 -16.19 -4.88 -0.20
CA THR A 26 -16.59 -4.60 1.19
C THR A 26 -16.73 -5.87 2.04
N SER A 27 -16.61 -7.07 1.45
CA SER A 27 -16.63 -8.33 2.21
C SER A 27 -15.42 -8.43 3.14
N LEU A 28 -15.64 -8.96 4.34
CA LEU A 28 -14.57 -9.25 5.30
C LEU A 28 -13.77 -10.52 4.97
N ASP A 29 -14.12 -11.23 3.89
CA ASP A 29 -13.24 -12.25 3.27
C ASP A 29 -11.96 -11.63 2.68
N PHE A 30 -11.95 -10.30 2.52
CA PHE A 30 -10.80 -9.52 2.11
C PHE A 30 -10.36 -8.58 3.23
N ALA A 31 -9.06 -8.43 3.40
CA ALA A 31 -8.51 -7.66 4.51
C ALA A 31 -8.65 -6.15 4.24
N GLN A 32 -9.33 -5.46 5.15
CA GLN A 32 -9.69 -4.05 5.04
C GLN A 32 -8.72 -3.22 5.89
N VAL A 33 -8.05 -2.22 5.31
CA VAL A 33 -7.32 -1.22 6.09
C VAL A 33 -8.30 -0.15 6.56
N THR A 34 -8.56 -0.11 7.86
CA THR A 34 -9.57 0.79 8.46
C THR A 34 -9.00 2.12 8.92
N ASN A 35 -7.72 2.14 9.28
CA ASN A 35 -7.01 3.36 9.68
C ASN A 35 -5.50 3.20 9.52
N VAL A 36 -4.79 4.31 9.33
CA VAL A 36 -3.33 4.34 9.29
C VAL A 36 -2.80 5.56 10.04
N LEU A 37 -1.86 5.33 10.95
CA LEU A 37 -1.00 6.36 11.50
C LEU A 37 0.35 6.32 10.80
N ALA A 38 0.76 7.42 10.18
CA ALA A 38 2.09 7.58 9.63
C ALA A 38 2.86 8.65 10.42
N THR A 39 4.11 8.31 10.76
CA THR A 39 5.03 9.21 11.47
C THR A 39 6.39 9.21 10.77
N LYS A 40 6.95 10.40 10.54
CA LYS A 40 8.31 10.53 10.02
C LYS A 40 9.33 10.43 11.16
N GLU A 41 10.35 9.61 10.99
CA GLU A 41 11.44 9.47 11.97
C GLU A 41 12.54 10.52 11.72
N PRO A 42 13.36 10.87 12.75
CA PRO A 42 14.48 11.80 12.58
C PRO A 42 15.51 11.38 11.53
N SER A 43 15.63 10.06 11.28
CA SER A 43 16.45 9.47 10.21
C SER A 43 15.94 9.76 8.80
N GLY A 44 14.72 10.28 8.66
CA GLY A 44 14.02 10.48 7.40
C GLY A 44 13.24 9.26 6.89
N SER A 45 13.32 8.11 7.58
CA SER A 45 12.43 6.97 7.34
C SER A 45 11.04 7.21 7.95
N TRP A 46 10.11 6.31 7.65
CA TRP A 46 8.74 6.37 8.12
C TRP A 46 8.36 5.14 8.95
N CYS A 47 7.56 5.38 9.98
CA CYS A 47 6.80 4.39 10.72
C CYS A 47 5.33 4.45 10.31
N PHE A 48 4.74 3.30 10.02
CA PHE A 48 3.33 3.15 9.77
C PHE A 48 2.73 2.19 10.80
N GLY A 49 1.65 2.60 11.45
CA GLY A 49 0.76 1.74 12.20
C GLY A 49 -0.53 1.56 11.42
N SER A 50 -0.80 0.33 10.96
CA SER A 50 -1.97 0.02 10.14
C SER A 50 -2.98 -0.78 10.95
N SER A 51 -4.21 -0.27 11.03
CA SER A 51 -5.35 -1.00 11.59
C SER A 51 -6.00 -1.82 10.47
N VAL A 52 -6.13 -3.13 10.69
CA VAL A 52 -6.69 -4.08 9.72
C VAL A 52 -7.91 -4.77 10.33
N GLN A 53 -8.95 -4.94 9.50
CA GLN A 53 -10.16 -5.70 9.80
C GLN A 53 -10.31 -6.82 8.77
N HIS A 54 -10.50 -8.05 9.23
CA HIS A 54 -10.73 -9.23 8.39
C HIS A 54 -11.54 -10.27 9.17
N ASP A 55 -12.32 -11.13 8.49
CA ASP A 55 -13.00 -12.28 9.10
C ASP A 55 -12.04 -13.47 9.16
N ASP A 56 -11.04 -13.40 10.04
CA ASP A 56 -10.08 -14.49 10.23
C ASP A 56 -10.79 -15.77 10.72
N GLN A 57 -10.60 -16.88 10.02
CA GLN A 57 -11.19 -18.19 10.32
C GLN A 57 -10.13 -19.25 10.67
N GLY A 58 -8.90 -18.80 10.97
CA GLY A 58 -7.76 -19.65 11.28
C GLY A 58 -6.65 -19.57 10.22
N TRP A 59 -5.71 -20.51 10.27
CA TRP A 59 -4.49 -20.47 9.45
C TRP A 59 -4.74 -20.52 7.93
N ASP A 60 -5.87 -21.08 7.50
CA ASP A 60 -6.23 -21.20 6.08
C ASP A 60 -6.93 -19.96 5.52
N HIS A 61 -7.39 -19.04 6.38
CA HIS A 61 -8.11 -17.84 5.96
C HIS A 61 -7.92 -16.71 6.99
N PHE A 62 -6.89 -15.90 6.77
CA PHE A 62 -6.58 -14.74 7.62
C PHE A 62 -5.82 -13.66 6.85
N SER A 63 -5.74 -12.46 7.44
CA SER A 63 -4.87 -11.40 6.94
C SER A 63 -3.40 -11.69 7.25
N ASP A 64 -2.59 -12.00 6.24
CA ASP A 64 -1.18 -12.41 6.41
C ASP A 64 -0.17 -11.28 6.22
N ARG A 65 -0.60 -10.11 5.73
CA ARG A 65 0.27 -8.97 5.47
C ARG A 65 -0.51 -7.66 5.35
N TRP A 66 0.15 -6.55 5.65
CA TRP A 66 -0.16 -5.27 5.02
C TRP A 66 1.10 -4.63 4.43
N GLU A 67 0.93 -3.76 3.44
CA GLU A 67 2.02 -3.10 2.74
C GLU A 67 1.74 -1.64 2.44
N VAL A 68 2.82 -0.88 2.26
CA VAL A 68 2.82 0.50 1.78
C VAL A 68 3.31 0.49 0.35
N ILE A 69 2.52 1.08 -0.55
CA ILE A 69 2.83 1.20 -1.98
C ILE A 69 2.78 2.67 -2.41
N ASP A 70 3.49 3.00 -3.50
CA ASP A 70 3.29 4.27 -4.21
C ASP A 70 2.00 4.26 -5.07
N LEU A 71 1.72 5.37 -5.75
CA LEU A 71 0.50 5.51 -6.56
C LEU A 71 0.57 4.71 -7.86
N GLU A 72 1.76 4.28 -8.26
CA GLU A 72 2.02 3.41 -9.39
C GLU A 72 1.93 1.91 -9.00
N GLY A 73 1.76 1.61 -7.71
CA GLY A 73 1.61 0.26 -7.18
C GLY A 73 2.92 -0.44 -6.80
N ASN A 74 4.06 0.26 -6.79
CA ASN A 74 5.33 -0.30 -6.35
C ASN A 74 5.39 -0.40 -4.83
N GLN A 75 5.84 -1.54 -4.33
CA GLN A 75 5.97 -1.79 -2.89
C GLN A 75 7.15 -1.00 -2.29
N LEU A 76 6.85 -0.14 -1.30
CA LEU A 76 7.83 0.65 -0.55
C LEU A 76 8.22 -0.01 0.77
N GLY A 77 7.33 -0.81 1.35
CA GLY A 77 7.57 -1.56 2.58
C GLY A 77 6.36 -2.42 2.96
N TYR A 78 6.53 -3.33 3.91
CA TYR A 78 5.47 -4.24 4.33
C TYR A 78 5.66 -4.73 5.77
N ARG A 79 4.61 -5.33 6.32
CA ARG A 79 4.59 -6.05 7.58
C ARG A 79 3.88 -7.37 7.40
N ASP A 80 4.61 -8.47 7.59
CA ASP A 80 3.98 -9.79 7.69
C ASP A 80 3.20 -9.89 9.01
N LEU A 81 2.07 -10.59 8.99
CA LEU A 81 1.22 -10.89 10.13
C LEU A 81 1.29 -12.40 10.34
N ALA A 82 1.95 -12.83 11.41
CA ALA A 82 2.42 -14.21 11.54
C ALA A 82 1.40 -15.18 12.12
N HIS A 83 0.19 -14.74 12.45
CA HIS A 83 -0.87 -15.58 13.03
C HIS A 83 -2.26 -14.99 12.74
N PRO A 84 -3.32 -15.81 12.78
CA PRO A 84 -4.69 -15.33 12.77
C PRO A 84 -5.01 -14.48 14.01
N HIS A 85 -5.90 -13.51 13.84
CA HIS A 85 -6.39 -12.57 14.84
C HIS A 85 -7.92 -12.71 15.03
N VAL A 86 -8.42 -13.95 15.08
CA VAL A 86 -9.88 -14.25 15.16
C VAL A 86 -10.61 -13.46 16.26
N ASN A 87 -9.95 -13.26 17.41
CA ASN A 87 -10.54 -12.58 18.58
C ASN A 87 -10.01 -11.16 18.81
N GLU A 88 -9.26 -10.60 17.86
CA GLU A 88 -8.64 -9.28 17.95
C GLU A 88 -8.94 -8.51 16.66
N GLN A 89 -10.16 -7.99 16.51
CA GLN A 89 -10.57 -7.27 15.30
C GLN A 89 -11.27 -5.95 15.65
N PRO A 90 -10.89 -4.81 15.02
CA PRO A 90 -9.69 -4.66 14.22
C PRO A 90 -8.43 -4.75 15.09
N PHE A 91 -7.33 -5.22 14.52
CA PHE A 91 -6.02 -5.18 15.18
C PHE A 91 -5.11 -4.14 14.50
N THR A 92 -4.11 -3.66 15.23
CA THR A 92 -3.10 -2.72 14.69
C THR A 92 -1.71 -3.30 14.86
N ARG A 93 -0.91 -3.24 13.80
CA ARG A 93 0.53 -3.56 13.84
C ARG A 93 1.31 -2.48 13.13
N SER A 94 2.54 -2.26 13.59
CA SER A 94 3.42 -1.21 13.06
C SER A 94 4.64 -1.78 12.35
N GLN A 95 5.16 -1.01 11.38
CA GLN A 95 6.45 -1.21 10.73
C GLN A 95 7.17 0.14 10.59
N CYS A 96 8.42 0.19 11.02
CA CYS A 96 9.29 1.37 10.96
C CYS A 96 10.44 1.16 9.98
N GLY A 97 11.22 2.23 9.73
CA GLY A 97 12.34 2.18 8.80
C GLY A 97 11.96 2.15 7.32
N ILE A 98 10.69 2.41 6.97
CA ILE A 98 10.24 2.41 5.58
C ILE A 98 10.80 3.64 4.89
N LYS A 99 11.61 3.44 3.84
CA LYS A 99 12.20 4.53 3.06
C LYS A 99 11.24 4.93 1.95
N ILE A 100 10.80 6.18 1.98
CA ILE A 100 9.92 6.75 0.96
C ILE A 100 10.70 7.81 0.18
N PRO A 101 10.64 7.80 -1.18
CA PRO A 101 11.28 8.83 -1.98
C PRO A 101 10.82 10.23 -1.58
N ALA A 102 11.76 11.19 -1.49
CA ALA A 102 11.51 12.51 -0.91
C ALA A 102 10.42 13.34 -1.61
N LYS A 103 10.08 13.03 -2.88
CA LYS A 103 9.03 13.71 -3.65
C LYS A 103 7.65 13.06 -3.53
N THR A 104 7.52 11.98 -2.76
CA THR A 104 6.26 11.26 -2.57
C THR A 104 5.38 12.02 -1.58
N SER A 105 4.23 12.49 -2.03
CA SER A 105 3.25 13.21 -1.18
C SER A 105 2.16 12.29 -0.63
N LYS A 106 1.88 11.19 -1.33
CA LYS A 106 0.86 10.21 -0.95
C LYS A 106 1.40 8.81 -1.12
N VAL A 107 0.96 7.92 -0.24
CA VAL A 107 1.14 6.47 -0.36
C VAL A 107 -0.18 5.79 -0.10
N ILE A 108 -0.29 4.53 -0.51
CA ILE A 108 -1.45 3.69 -0.24
C ILE A 108 -1.02 2.58 0.72
N VAL A 109 -1.84 2.31 1.71
CA VAL A 109 -1.70 1.13 2.57
C VAL A 109 -2.81 0.15 2.25
N ARG A 110 -2.45 -1.11 1.98
CA ARG A 110 -3.40 -2.20 1.69
C ARG A 110 -3.04 -3.45 2.47
N ALA A 111 -4.05 -4.27 2.78
CA ALA A 111 -3.88 -5.53 3.48
C ALA A 111 -4.22 -6.72 2.56
N LYS A 112 -3.59 -7.86 2.85
CA LYS A 112 -3.69 -9.08 2.05
C LYS A 112 -4.37 -10.17 2.87
N CYS A 113 -5.41 -10.77 2.30
CA CYS A 113 -5.90 -12.06 2.75
C CYS A 113 -5.03 -13.17 2.12
N ASN A 114 -4.58 -14.14 2.91
CA ASN A 114 -3.75 -15.24 2.42
C ASN A 114 -4.42 -16.07 1.32
N LYS A 115 -5.76 -16.11 1.30
CA LYS A 115 -6.58 -16.86 0.35
C LYS A 115 -7.03 -16.02 -0.85
N HIS A 116 -7.44 -14.77 -0.61
CA HIS A 116 -8.10 -13.93 -1.62
C HIS A 116 -7.24 -12.76 -2.12
N GLY A 117 -6.03 -12.57 -1.59
CA GLY A 117 -5.12 -11.51 -2.01
C GLY A 117 -5.56 -10.12 -1.55
N PHE A 118 -5.29 -9.10 -2.39
CA PHE A 118 -5.51 -7.68 -2.11
C PHE A 118 -6.85 -7.16 -2.67
N GLY A 119 -7.96 -7.78 -2.27
CA GLY A 119 -9.29 -7.33 -2.72
C GLY A 119 -10.02 -6.39 -1.76
N GLY A 120 -9.42 -6.07 -0.60
CA GLY A 120 -10.06 -5.25 0.42
C GLY A 120 -9.74 -3.77 0.27
N LYS A 121 -10.45 -2.95 1.05
CA LYS A 121 -10.28 -1.50 1.07
C LYS A 121 -8.85 -1.13 1.45
N SER A 122 -8.26 -0.25 0.65
CA SER A 122 -6.98 0.38 0.93
C SER A 122 -7.17 1.78 1.54
N PHE A 123 -6.09 2.34 2.06
CA PHE A 123 -6.09 3.62 2.77
C PHE A 123 -5.02 4.55 2.18
N ILE A 124 -5.43 5.69 1.62
CA ILE A 124 -4.51 6.72 1.14
C ILE A 124 -4.02 7.55 2.32
N VAL A 125 -2.70 7.65 2.47
CA VAL A 125 -2.03 8.48 3.45
C VAL A 125 -1.40 9.68 2.75
N ASN A 126 -1.78 10.89 3.18
CA ASN A 126 -1.09 12.12 2.79
C ASN A 126 0.08 12.37 3.75
N LEU A 127 1.30 12.22 3.24
CA LEU A 127 2.53 12.34 4.03
C LEU A 127 2.85 13.79 4.43
N ASN A 128 2.30 14.78 3.73
CA ASN A 128 2.52 16.19 4.06
C ASN A 128 1.74 16.61 5.33
N THR A 129 0.65 15.91 5.63
CA THR A 129 -0.21 16.16 6.80
C THR A 129 -0.05 15.08 7.88
N ALA A 130 0.74 14.04 7.61
CA ALA A 130 1.08 13.03 8.60
C ALA A 130 1.89 13.65 9.74
N LYS A 131 1.86 13.02 10.93
CA LYS A 131 2.61 13.54 12.08
C LYS A 131 4.11 13.50 11.74
N GLN A 132 4.77 14.63 11.90
CA GLN A 132 6.23 14.75 11.73
C GLN A 132 6.90 14.73 13.09
#